data_AF-A0A939BB51-F1
#
_entry.id   AF-A0A939BB51-F1
#
_cell.length_a   1.000
_cell.length_b   1.000
_cell.length_c   1.000
_cell.angle_alpha   90.00
_cell.angle_beta   90.00
_cell.angle_gamma   90.00
#
_symmetry.space_group_name_H-M   'P 1'
#
loop_
_entity.id
_entity.type
_entity.pdbx_description
1 polymer ?
#
loop_
_entity_poly.entity_id
_entity_poly.type
_entity_poly.pdbx_seq_one_letter_code
_entity_poly.pdbx_strand_id
1 'polypeptide(L)'
;DVEKYAKPTYWILNYSNPAAIVSEACRVLRPKARIINICDMPIAIIDVVAAALECSKKDIVYDYFGLNHFGWFTSIEVNGEEALPRLREYIKEHEILLPAAFLADKQSLMKAAKSGDEGDENPEQNRHTKGSWYYVWKGVYEIMELFPEYLPNT
;
A
#
# COMPACT_ATOMS: atom_id res chain seq x y z
N ASP A 1 1.94 -20.54 -22.56
CA ASP A 1 1.04 -19.91 -23.54
C ASP A 1 1.52 -18.58 -24.07
N VAL A 2 1.79 -17.58 -23.23
CA VAL A 2 2.19 -16.25 -23.73
C VAL A 2 3.42 -16.32 -24.64
N GLU A 3 4.49 -17.02 -24.24
CA GLU A 3 5.68 -17.21 -25.10
C GLU A 3 5.39 -17.94 -26.42
N LYS A 4 4.32 -18.74 -26.48
CA LYS A 4 3.92 -19.52 -27.66
C LYS A 4 3.09 -18.69 -28.63
N TYR A 5 2.18 -17.84 -28.13
CA TYR A 5 1.15 -17.19 -28.95
C TYR A 5 1.32 -15.67 -29.09
N ALA A 6 1.95 -15.00 -28.12
CA ALA A 6 2.19 -13.56 -28.19
C ALA A 6 3.46 -13.25 -28.98
N LYS A 7 3.56 -12.02 -29.50
CA LYS A 7 4.80 -11.56 -30.14
C LYS A 7 5.94 -11.55 -29.10
N PRO A 8 7.15 -12.01 -29.44
CA PRO A 8 8.28 -12.03 -28.51
C PRO A 8 8.67 -10.66 -27.92
N THR A 9 8.21 -9.57 -28.53
CA THR A 9 8.48 -8.20 -28.07
C THR A 9 7.51 -7.70 -27.01
N TYR A 10 6.38 -8.38 -26.81
CA TYR A 10 5.33 -7.94 -25.89
C TYR A 10 5.73 -8.22 -24.44
N TRP A 11 5.22 -7.39 -23.52
CA TRP A 11 5.45 -7.52 -22.08
C TRP A 11 4.25 -8.17 -21.40
N ILE A 12 4.54 -8.99 -20.39
CA ILE A 12 3.56 -9.45 -19.40
C ILE A 12 3.65 -8.50 -18.21
N LEU A 13 2.54 -7.82 -17.91
CA LEU A 13 2.37 -7.06 -16.68
C LEU A 13 1.65 -7.96 -15.68
N ASN A 14 2.41 -8.51 -14.73
CA ASN A 14 1.88 -9.40 -13.71
C ASN A 14 1.61 -8.63 -12.42
N TYR A 15 0.32 -8.50 -12.07
CA TYR A 15 -0.14 -7.93 -10.80
C TYR A 15 -0.80 -9.00 -9.91
N SER A 16 -0.68 -10.28 -10.28
CA SER A 16 -1.26 -11.39 -9.51
C SER A 16 -0.40 -11.74 -8.29
N ASN A 17 -1.08 -12.11 -7.21
CA ASN A 17 -0.46 -12.49 -5.95
C ASN A 17 -0.37 -14.01 -5.76
N PRO A 18 0.54 -14.51 -4.90
CA PRO A 18 1.53 -13.77 -4.10
C PRO A 18 2.77 -13.36 -4.92
N ALA A 19 2.94 -12.06 -5.18
CA ALA A 19 3.91 -11.59 -6.19
C ALA A 19 5.37 -11.83 -5.78
N ALA A 20 5.72 -11.84 -4.49
CA ALA A 20 7.06 -12.22 -4.03
C ALA A 20 7.45 -13.65 -4.49
N ILE A 21 6.56 -14.62 -4.26
CA ILE A 21 6.81 -16.04 -4.62
C ILE A 21 6.78 -16.22 -6.13
N VAL A 22 5.78 -15.62 -6.80
CA VAL A 22 5.63 -15.74 -8.26
C VAL A 22 6.80 -15.09 -8.99
N SER A 23 7.24 -13.90 -8.56
CA SER A 23 8.38 -13.22 -9.18
C SER A 23 9.69 -14.00 -9.03
N GLU A 24 9.92 -14.66 -7.89
CA GLU A 24 11.06 -15.56 -7.70
C GLU A 24 10.97 -16.79 -8.61
N ALA A 25 9.80 -17.40 -8.73
CA ALA A 25 9.58 -18.50 -9.67
C ALA A 25 9.81 -18.07 -11.13
N CYS A 26 9.34 -16.88 -11.53
CA CYS A 26 9.63 -16.31 -12.84
C CYS A 26 11.13 -16.09 -13.06
N ARG A 27 11.85 -15.55 -12.06
CA ARG A 27 13.30 -15.32 -12.12
C ARG A 27 14.06 -16.63 -12.35
N VAL A 28 13.71 -17.70 -11.63
CA VAL A 28 14.39 -19.00 -11.72
C VAL A 28 13.98 -19.77 -12.98
N LEU A 29 12.69 -19.89 -13.25
CA LEU A 29 12.15 -20.77 -14.29
C LEU A 29 12.08 -20.10 -15.66
N ARG A 30 11.98 -18.76 -15.71
CA ARG A 30 11.78 -17.97 -16.94
C ARG A 30 12.62 -16.68 -16.94
N PRO A 31 13.96 -16.76 -16.73
CA PRO A 31 14.83 -15.57 -16.59
C PRO A 31 14.90 -14.67 -17.83
N LYS A 32 14.49 -15.17 -19.00
CA LYS A 32 14.49 -14.42 -20.27
C LYS A 32 13.11 -13.92 -20.69
N ALA A 33 12.06 -14.28 -19.95
CA ALA A 33 10.71 -13.84 -20.27
C ALA A 33 10.58 -12.34 -19.97
N ARG A 34 9.83 -11.64 -20.83
CA ARG A 34 9.56 -10.20 -20.68
C ARG A 34 8.40 -10.00 -19.70
N ILE A 35 8.71 -10.12 -18.42
CA ILE A 35 7.73 -10.02 -17.32
C ILE A 35 8.11 -8.87 -16.41
N ILE A 36 7.15 -7.99 -16.11
CA ILE A 36 7.25 -7.00 -15.05
C ILE A 36 6.24 -7.41 -13.98
N ASN A 37 6.74 -7.72 -12.77
CA ASN A 37 5.91 -8.00 -11.62
C ASN A 37 5.70 -6.71 -10.84
N ILE A 38 4.44 -6.33 -10.59
CA ILE A 38 4.06 -5.08 -9.91
C ILE A 38 3.07 -5.34 -8.79
N CYS A 39 2.96 -4.40 -7.86
CA CYS A 39 2.04 -4.44 -6.72
C CYS A 39 1.44 -3.06 -6.51
N ASP A 40 0.14 -3.01 -6.17
CA ASP A 40 -0.60 -1.77 -5.95
C ASP A 40 -0.57 -1.30 -4.48
N MET A 41 -0.05 -2.09 -3.54
CA MET A 41 0.00 -1.70 -2.13
C MET A 41 0.83 -0.42 -1.87
N PRO A 42 2.08 -0.27 -2.39
CA PRO A 42 2.80 1.00 -2.24
C PRO A 42 2.04 2.19 -2.82
N ILE A 43 1.32 1.99 -3.92
CA ILE A 43 0.52 3.03 -4.57
C ILE A 43 -0.63 3.46 -3.65
N ALA A 44 -1.30 2.51 -3.00
CA ALA A 44 -2.38 2.77 -2.04
C ALA A 44 -1.88 3.47 -0.76
N ILE A 45 -0.70 3.10 -0.26
CA ILE A 45 -0.08 3.79 0.89
C ILE A 45 0.17 5.25 0.55
N ILE A 46 0.74 5.54 -0.63
CA ILE A 46 0.98 6.92 -1.06
C ILE A 46 -0.34 7.70 -1.28
N ASP A 47 -1.42 7.05 -1.73
CA ASP A 47 -2.75 7.70 -1.81
C ASP A 47 -3.26 8.11 -0.42
N VAL A 48 -3.08 7.24 0.57
CA VAL A 48 -3.44 7.51 1.96
C VAL A 48 -2.56 8.60 2.57
N VAL A 49 -1.25 8.58 2.31
CA VAL A 49 -0.33 9.63 2.75
C VAL A 49 -0.71 10.98 2.14
N ALA A 50 -1.00 11.04 0.84
CA ALA A 50 -1.43 12.26 0.17
C ALA A 50 -2.70 12.84 0.79
N ALA A 51 -3.69 11.99 1.06
CA ALA A 51 -4.93 12.41 1.70
C ALA A 51 -4.75 12.82 3.17
N ALA A 52 -3.88 12.15 3.93
CA ALA A 52 -3.59 12.49 5.33
C ALA A 52 -2.82 13.82 5.46
N LEU A 53 -1.92 14.11 4.50
CA LEU A 53 -1.14 15.35 4.47
C LEU A 53 -1.83 16.48 3.69
N GLU A 54 -3.01 16.21 3.13
CA GLU A 54 -3.80 17.12 2.29
C GLU A 54 -2.99 17.69 1.10
N CYS A 55 -2.24 16.82 0.42
CA CYS A 55 -1.43 17.19 -0.75
C CYS A 55 -1.80 16.38 -1.99
N SER A 56 -1.31 16.82 -3.15
CA SER A 56 -1.44 16.06 -4.39
C SER A 56 -0.41 14.94 -4.43
N LYS A 57 -0.84 13.72 -4.81
CA LYS A 57 0.06 12.59 -5.05
C LYS A 57 1.22 12.91 -6.01
N LYS A 58 0.98 13.82 -6.96
CA LYS A 58 2.00 14.21 -7.96
C LYS A 58 3.15 15.00 -7.36
N ASP A 59 2.95 15.58 -6.18
CA ASP A 59 3.93 16.38 -5.47
C ASP A 59 4.77 15.52 -4.51
N ILE A 60 4.46 14.21 -4.43
CA ILE A 60 5.14 13.25 -3.57
C ILE A 60 6.26 12.57 -4.33
N VAL A 61 7.46 12.63 -3.78
CA VAL A 61 8.62 11.82 -4.18
C VAL A 61 9.00 10.94 -3.00
N TYR A 62 9.39 9.70 -3.24
CA TYR A 62 9.70 8.78 -2.14
C TYR A 62 10.78 7.78 -2.52
N ASP A 63 11.57 7.41 -1.51
CA ASP A 63 12.51 6.31 -1.58
C ASP A 63 11.94 5.08 -0.85
N TYR A 64 12.05 3.92 -1.49
CA TYR A 64 11.45 2.68 -1.00
C TYR A 64 12.37 1.48 -1.26
N PHE A 65 12.46 0.56 -0.29
CA PHE A 65 13.13 -0.72 -0.47
C PHE A 65 12.39 -1.85 0.26
N GLY A 66 12.66 -3.09 -0.17
CA GLY A 66 12.14 -4.30 0.47
C GLY A 66 11.58 -5.29 -0.54
N LEU A 67 10.91 -6.31 -0.02
CA LEU A 67 10.19 -7.29 -0.82
C LEU A 67 8.76 -6.80 -1.11
N ASN A 68 8.08 -7.52 -1.99
CA ASN A 68 6.64 -7.34 -2.17
C ASN A 68 5.89 -7.64 -0.86
N HIS A 69 5.04 -6.71 -0.39
CA HIS A 69 4.34 -6.75 0.90
C HIS A 69 5.26 -6.88 2.13
N PHE A 70 6.52 -6.48 2.00
CA PHE A 70 7.47 -6.49 3.11
C PHE A 70 8.59 -5.48 2.83
N GLY A 71 8.27 -4.20 2.93
CA GLY A 71 9.24 -3.14 2.69
C GLY A 71 8.98 -1.87 3.48
N TRP A 72 9.80 -0.86 3.21
CA TRP A 72 9.85 0.38 3.97
C TRP A 72 10.10 1.56 3.03
N PHE A 73 9.35 2.63 3.25
CA PHE A 73 9.68 3.95 2.72
C PHE A 73 10.71 4.58 3.66
N THR A 74 11.82 5.04 3.09
CA THR A 74 12.95 5.65 3.80
C THR A 74 12.95 7.17 3.74
N SER A 75 12.23 7.72 2.76
CA SER A 75 11.97 9.14 2.63
C SER A 75 10.64 9.32 1.92
N ILE A 76 9.87 10.32 2.34
CA ILE A 76 8.67 10.79 1.63
C ILE A 76 8.74 12.30 1.60
N GLU A 77 9.09 12.88 0.47
CA GLU A 77 9.11 14.32 0.26
C GLU A 77 7.80 14.81 -0.36
N VAL A 78 7.26 15.91 0.15
CA VAL A 78 6.15 16.64 -0.45
C VAL A 78 6.68 18.00 -0.88
N ASN A 79 6.63 18.32 -2.17
CA ASN A 79 7.20 19.56 -2.70
C ASN A 79 8.69 19.79 -2.34
N GLY A 80 9.46 18.69 -2.20
CA GLY A 80 10.88 18.74 -1.85
C GLY A 80 11.18 18.89 -0.36
N GLU A 81 10.17 18.81 0.52
CA GLU A 81 10.34 18.82 1.97
C GLU A 81 10.01 17.45 2.56
N GLU A 82 10.89 16.92 3.42
CA GLU A 82 10.70 15.63 4.10
C GLU A 82 9.44 15.65 4.98
N ALA A 83 8.54 14.71 4.72
CA ALA A 83 7.20 14.65 5.30
C ALA A 83 7.03 13.50 6.30
N LEU A 84 7.95 12.53 6.37
CA LEU A 84 7.87 11.43 7.35
C LEU A 84 7.71 11.92 8.80
N PRO A 85 8.41 12.96 9.29
CA PRO A 85 8.19 13.48 10.65
C PRO A 85 6.77 13.99 10.88
N ARG A 86 6.19 14.73 9.91
CA ARG A 86 4.81 15.24 10.00
C ARG A 86 3.80 14.09 9.94
N LEU A 87 4.03 13.13 9.05
CA LEU A 87 3.18 11.94 8.92
C LEU A 87 3.20 11.10 10.20
N ARG A 88 4.36 11.01 10.87
CA ARG A 88 4.49 10.30 12.14
C ARG A 88 3.62 10.91 13.23
N GLU A 89 3.65 12.24 13.40
CA GLU A 89 2.80 12.92 14.36
C GLU A 89 1.31 12.70 14.06
N TYR A 90 0.92 12.75 12.78
CA TYR A 90 -0.43 12.44 12.35
C TYR A 90 -0.87 11.02 12.74
N ILE A 91 -0.07 10.01 12.41
CA ILE A 91 -0.38 8.61 12.73
C ILE A 91 -0.44 8.41 14.24
N LYS A 92 0.44 9.07 15.02
CA LYS A 92 0.46 8.97 16.48
C LYS A 92 -0.77 9.62 17.12
N GLU A 93 -1.23 10.76 16.61
CA GLU A 93 -2.46 11.41 17.07
C GLU A 93 -3.70 10.53 16.83
N HIS A 94 -3.73 9.80 15.72
CA HIS A 94 -4.89 9.00 15.32
C HIS A 94 -4.80 7.51 15.66
N GLU A 95 -3.62 7.03 16.05
CA GLU A 95 -3.23 5.62 16.28
C GLU A 95 -3.44 4.71 15.05
N ILE A 96 -3.51 5.29 13.85
CA ILE A 96 -3.78 4.62 12.58
C ILE A 96 -3.35 5.50 11.40
N LEU A 97 -2.86 4.89 10.32
CA LEU A 97 -2.65 5.60 9.06
C LEU A 97 -3.92 5.59 8.21
N LEU A 98 -4.85 6.51 8.50
CA LEU A 98 -6.03 6.77 7.68
C LEU A 98 -6.34 8.27 7.64
N PRO A 99 -6.74 8.84 6.50
CA PRO A 99 -7.09 10.27 6.42
C PRO A 99 -8.29 10.63 7.30
N ALA A 100 -8.34 11.88 7.75
CA ALA A 100 -9.34 12.36 8.71
C ALA A 100 -10.79 12.17 8.22
N ALA A 101 -11.02 12.30 6.91
CA ALA A 101 -12.31 12.04 6.29
C ALA A 101 -12.84 10.61 6.54
N PHE A 102 -11.96 9.62 6.65
CA PHE A 102 -12.34 8.25 6.97
C PHE A 102 -12.53 8.03 8.47
N LEU A 103 -11.79 8.77 9.30
CA LEU A 103 -11.92 8.70 10.76
C LEU A 103 -13.21 9.34 11.29
N ALA A 104 -13.85 10.22 10.52
CA ALA A 104 -15.13 10.83 10.89
C ALA A 104 -16.24 9.79 11.15
N ASP A 105 -16.13 8.59 10.57
CA ASP A 105 -17.03 7.46 10.81
C ASP A 105 -16.32 6.27 11.50
N LYS A 106 -15.49 6.58 12.52
CA LYS A 106 -14.72 5.59 13.30
C LYS A 106 -15.60 4.49 13.91
N GLN A 107 -16.86 4.79 14.24
CA GLN A 107 -17.81 3.81 14.77
C GLN A 107 -18.19 2.76 13.72
N SER A 108 -18.46 3.15 12.47
CA SER A 108 -18.76 2.20 11.40
C SER A 108 -17.53 1.41 10.97
N LEU A 109 -16.34 2.04 10.95
CA LEU A 109 -15.07 1.35 10.73
C LEU A 109 -14.83 0.24 11.76
N MET A 110 -15.00 0.55 13.06
CA MET A 110 -14.83 -0.44 14.13
C MET A 110 -15.91 -1.52 14.12
N LYS A 111 -17.13 -1.20 13.67
CA LYS A 111 -18.21 -2.18 13.52
C LYS A 111 -17.93 -3.14 12.36
N ALA A 112 -17.49 -2.63 11.21
CA ALA A 112 -17.10 -3.42 10.05
C ALA A 112 -15.87 -4.31 10.31
N ALA A 113 -14.91 -3.86 11.13
CA ALA A 113 -13.78 -4.67 11.57
C ALA A 113 -14.19 -5.85 12.48
N LYS A 114 -15.26 -5.70 13.27
CA LYS A 114 -15.77 -6.74 14.17
C LYS A 114 -16.73 -7.74 13.52
N SER A 115 -17.38 -7.38 12.40
CA SER A 115 -18.41 -8.21 11.78
C SER A 115 -17.88 -9.23 10.78
N GLY A 116 -16.58 -9.22 10.44
CA GLY A 116 -15.98 -10.24 9.59
C GLY A 116 -16.67 -10.39 8.23
N ASP A 117 -16.47 -9.41 7.34
CA ASP A 117 -16.67 -9.53 5.89
C ASP A 117 -17.96 -10.25 5.45
N GLU A 118 -19.13 -9.75 5.87
CA GLU A 118 -20.40 -10.12 5.23
C GLU A 118 -20.81 -9.06 4.21
N GLY A 119 -20.35 -9.25 2.96
CA GLY A 119 -21.11 -8.93 1.75
C GLY A 119 -21.53 -7.47 1.50
N ASP A 120 -20.63 -6.49 1.61
CA ASP A 120 -20.95 -5.12 1.17
C ASP A 120 -20.61 -4.93 -0.32
N GLU A 121 -21.67 -4.95 -1.16
CA GLU A 121 -21.64 -4.76 -2.62
C GLU A 121 -21.64 -3.27 -3.04
N ASN A 122 -21.47 -2.32 -2.12
CA ASN A 122 -21.55 -0.89 -2.47
C ASN A 122 -20.27 -0.39 -3.19
N PRO A 123 -20.32 -0.03 -4.49
CA PRO A 123 -19.15 0.36 -5.27
C PRO A 123 -18.52 1.70 -4.86
N GLU A 124 -19.25 2.53 -4.11
CA GLU A 124 -18.78 3.86 -3.66
C GLU A 124 -17.97 3.80 -2.35
N GLN A 125 -17.97 2.67 -1.64
CA GLN A 125 -17.22 2.53 -0.40
C GLN A 125 -15.74 2.28 -0.70
N ASN A 126 -14.86 3.12 -0.15
CA ASN A 126 -13.43 2.99 -0.36
C ASN A 126 -12.95 1.61 0.10
N ARG A 127 -12.36 0.81 -0.80
CA ARG A 127 -11.85 -0.54 -0.48
C ARG A 127 -10.96 -0.56 0.76
N HIS A 128 -10.25 0.55 1.03
CA HIS A 128 -9.32 0.72 2.15
C HIS A 128 -9.97 0.97 3.52
N THR A 129 -11.30 1.03 3.59
CA THR A 129 -12.07 1.12 4.85
C THR A 129 -12.76 -0.17 5.25
N LYS A 130 -12.59 -1.26 4.49
CA LYS A 130 -13.11 -2.59 4.85
C LYS A 130 -12.42 -3.11 6.12
N GLY A 131 -13.09 -4.00 6.84
CA GLY A 131 -12.60 -4.53 8.12
C GLY A 131 -11.18 -5.12 8.08
N SER A 132 -10.81 -5.76 6.97
CA SER A 132 -9.45 -6.28 6.75
C SER A 132 -8.40 -5.17 6.60
N TRP A 133 -8.75 -4.06 5.94
CA TRP A 133 -7.84 -2.92 5.75
C TRP A 133 -7.63 -2.11 7.02
N TYR A 134 -8.62 -2.04 7.92
CA TYR A 134 -8.43 -1.42 9.22
C TYR A 134 -7.23 -2.02 9.97
N TYR A 135 -7.08 -3.35 9.94
CA TYR A 135 -5.95 -4.02 10.58
C TYR A 135 -4.62 -3.73 9.90
N VAL A 136 -4.59 -3.59 8.57
CA VAL A 136 -3.40 -3.17 7.82
C VAL A 136 -2.94 -1.79 8.31
N TRP A 137 -3.83 -0.81 8.26
CA TRP A 137 -3.49 0.57 8.63
C TRP A 137 -3.20 0.75 10.13
N LYS A 138 -3.83 -0.06 10.98
CA LYS A 138 -3.50 -0.09 12.41
C LYS A 138 -2.12 -0.72 12.65
N GLY A 139 -1.78 -1.79 11.93
CA GLY A 139 -0.47 -2.43 12.00
C GLY A 139 0.66 -1.46 11.64
N VAL A 140 0.42 -0.53 10.70
CA VAL A 140 1.38 0.55 10.37
C VAL A 140 1.77 1.35 11.61
N TYR A 141 0.80 1.76 12.45
CA TYR A 141 1.09 2.48 13.69
C TYR A 141 1.94 1.65 14.65
N GLU A 142 1.55 0.39 14.90
CA GLU A 142 2.26 -0.50 15.82
C GLU A 142 3.71 -0.76 15.36
N ILE A 143 3.94 -0.91 14.06
CA ILE A 143 5.29 -1.09 13.49
C ILE A 143 6.10 0.20 13.57
N MET A 144 5.49 1.35 13.29
CA MET A 144 6.17 2.64 13.30
C MET A 144 6.63 3.05 14.71
N GLU A 145 5.94 2.62 15.78
CA GLU A 145 6.43 2.80 17.16
C GLU A 145 7.77 2.11 17.40
N LEU A 146 8.06 1.01 16.70
CA LEU A 146 9.33 0.28 16.79
C LEU A 146 10.38 0.81 15.81
N PHE A 147 9.94 1.29 14.65
CA PHE A 147 10.79 1.77 13.57
C PHE A 147 10.35 3.17 13.11
N PRO A 148 10.55 4.21 13.94
CA PRO A 148 9.95 5.52 13.70
C PRO A 148 10.45 6.19 12.42
N GLU A 149 11.67 5.89 11.99
CA GLU A 149 12.28 6.48 10.78
C GLU A 149 11.72 5.92 9.46
N TYR A 150 10.87 4.90 9.50
CA TYR A 150 10.38 4.22 8.31
C TYR A 150 8.86 4.11 8.30
N LEU A 151 8.26 4.30 7.13
CA LEU A 151 6.87 3.90 6.92
C LEU A 151 6.83 2.49 6.32
N PRO A 152 6.17 1.50 6.96
CA PRO A 152 6.13 0.14 6.46
C PRO A 152 5.14 -0.04 5.29
N ASN A 153 5.44 -0.99 4.41
CA ASN A 153 4.55 -1.53 3.39
C ASN A 153 4.27 -3.01 3.71
N THR A 154 3.10 -3.26 4.30
CA THR A 154 2.62 -4.58 4.74
C THR A 154 1.31 -4.95 4.08
#